data_AF-A0A7C4ZA38-F1
#
_entry.id   AF-A0A7C4ZA38-F1
#
_cell.length_a   1.000
_cell.length_b   1.000
_cell.length_c   1.000
_cell.angle_alpha   90.00
_cell.angle_beta   90.00
_cell.angle_gamma   90.00
#
_symmetry.space_group_name_H-M   'P 1'
#
loop_
_entity.id
_entity.type
_entity.pdbx_description
1 polymer ?
#
loop_
_entity_poly.entity_id
_entity_poly.type
_entity_poly.pdbx_seq_one_letter_code
_entity_poly.pdbx_strand_id
1 'polypeptide(L)'
;MPSRSATIAIIVFWLAMMVWLTGAELWQRFGARPRLQETLAASAQAGPISWSITEIVDPDKPLKEGETLEEKPLGTAVTEVKLDSRTGRYRLDQQVHLDRFFNTGFTLDLQSRSEVNLFGRLQELHFRAAIPELLFNCDVTARPDGPKQLSVQGTFRLDKTKHEAESKIAYDGTDLILSSLCPLDRMPGLKPGQRWKTPMVDPVESLMSQSFNQQSLLSPEISRPAVAVRVWDQPQGIIWKGEFVPCLVVEAVQGGRSMKIYVRQSDGLVLRQTAQLGALTPTTLAITRDSRKLKTSKVPAGF
;
A
#
# COMPACT_ATOMS: atom_id res chain seq x y z
N MET A 1 -23.88 -6.39 -57.61
CA MET A 1 -24.30 -6.41 -56.19
C MET A 1 -23.66 -7.63 -55.54
N PRO A 2 -23.08 -7.53 -54.33
CA PRO A 2 -22.50 -8.68 -53.64
C PRO A 2 -23.54 -9.79 -53.48
N SER A 3 -23.11 -11.05 -53.49
CA SER A 3 -24.02 -12.16 -53.18
C SER A 3 -24.50 -12.03 -51.73
N ARG A 4 -25.77 -12.41 -51.46
CA ARG A 4 -26.34 -12.36 -50.11
C ARG A 4 -25.49 -13.14 -49.09
N SER A 5 -24.85 -14.22 -49.55
CA SER A 5 -23.91 -15.01 -48.74
C SER A 5 -22.67 -14.22 -48.32
N ALA A 6 -22.09 -13.41 -49.21
CA ALA A 6 -20.93 -12.58 -48.89
C ALA A 6 -21.30 -11.49 -47.87
N THR A 7 -22.47 -10.87 -48.01
CA THR A 7 -22.98 -9.89 -47.03
C THR A 7 -23.16 -10.50 -45.65
N ILE A 8 -23.74 -11.71 -45.55
CA ILE A 8 -23.92 -12.41 -44.27
C ILE A 8 -22.57 -12.75 -43.63
N ALA A 9 -21.61 -13.25 -44.40
CA ALA A 9 -20.27 -13.57 -43.90
C ALA A 9 -19.55 -12.35 -43.32
N ILE A 10 -19.65 -11.20 -44.01
CA ILE A 10 -19.09 -9.93 -43.53
C ILE A 10 -19.72 -9.52 -42.20
N ILE A 11 -21.05 -9.59 -42.08
CA ILE A 11 -21.75 -9.23 -40.83
C ILE A 11 -21.31 -10.14 -39.68
N VAL A 12 -21.27 -11.45 -39.90
CA VAL A 12 -20.84 -12.43 -38.88
C VAL A 12 -19.39 -12.18 -38.45
N PHE A 13 -18.50 -11.92 -39.40
CA PHE A 13 -17.10 -11.58 -39.11
C PHE A 13 -16.98 -10.35 -38.22
N TRP A 14 -17.70 -9.26 -38.55
CA TRP A 14 -17.67 -8.04 -37.75
C TRP A 14 -18.28 -8.22 -36.36
N LEU A 15 -19.35 -9.01 -36.22
CA LEU A 15 -19.91 -9.35 -34.91
C LEU A 15 -18.92 -10.16 -34.07
N ALA A 16 -18.25 -11.15 -34.66
CA ALA A 16 -17.22 -11.93 -33.96
C ALA A 16 -16.04 -11.05 -33.53
N MET A 17 -15.58 -10.14 -34.40
CA MET A 17 -14.53 -9.17 -34.06
C MET A 17 -14.96 -8.21 -32.94
N MET A 18 -16.21 -7.74 -32.94
CA MET A 18 -16.73 -6.88 -31.87
C MET A 18 -16.83 -7.63 -30.53
N VAL A 19 -17.32 -8.88 -30.52
CA VAL A 19 -17.35 -9.73 -29.32
C VAL A 19 -15.93 -10.00 -28.80
N TRP A 20 -14.99 -10.27 -29.71
CA TRP A 20 -13.59 -10.50 -29.35
C TRP A 20 -12.93 -9.26 -28.76
N LEU A 21 -13.07 -8.10 -29.41
CA LEU A 21 -12.48 -6.83 -28.95
C LEU A 21 -13.08 -6.40 -27.61
N THR A 22 -14.40 -6.44 -27.48
CA THR A 22 -15.09 -6.10 -26.22
C THR A 22 -14.74 -7.10 -25.11
N GLY A 23 -14.66 -8.39 -25.42
CA GLY A 23 -14.23 -9.43 -24.48
C GLY A 23 -12.78 -9.22 -24.00
N ALA A 24 -11.87 -8.86 -24.90
CA ALA A 24 -10.48 -8.57 -24.57
C ALA A 24 -10.34 -7.31 -23.69
N GLU A 25 -11.06 -6.24 -23.99
CA GLU A 25 -11.11 -5.03 -23.15
C GLU A 25 -11.70 -5.33 -21.77
N LEU A 26 -12.78 -6.12 -21.72
CA LEU A 26 -13.40 -6.54 -20.47
C LEU A 26 -12.42 -7.37 -19.62
N TRP A 27 -11.71 -8.31 -20.25
CA TRP A 27 -10.70 -9.14 -19.60
C TRP A 27 -9.52 -8.31 -19.06
N GLN A 28 -9.11 -7.25 -19.76
CA GLN A 28 -8.07 -6.34 -19.29
C GLN A 28 -8.53 -5.51 -18.08
N ARG A 29 -9.79 -5.08 -18.04
CA ARG A 29 -10.37 -4.38 -16.87
C ARG A 29 -10.50 -5.30 -15.65
N PHE A 30 -10.76 -6.58 -15.88
CA PHE A 30 -10.70 -7.65 -14.87
C PHE A 30 -9.29 -8.27 -14.74
N GLY A 31 -8.27 -7.62 -15.29
CA GLY A 31 -6.91 -8.14 -15.41
C GLY A 31 -6.35 -8.60 -14.06
N ALA A 32 -5.47 -9.62 -14.14
CA ALA A 32 -4.85 -10.24 -12.98
C ALA A 32 -4.32 -9.20 -11.99
N ARG A 33 -4.72 -9.33 -10.72
CA ARG A 33 -4.22 -8.52 -9.60
C ARG A 33 -2.69 -8.45 -9.62
N PRO A 34 -2.07 -7.29 -9.33
CA PRO A 34 -0.62 -7.21 -9.21
C PRO A 34 -0.16 -8.21 -8.14
N ARG A 35 0.74 -9.11 -8.51
CA ARG A 35 1.23 -10.15 -7.60
C ARG A 35 2.30 -9.57 -6.70
N LEU A 36 2.21 -9.88 -5.41
CA LEU A 36 3.20 -9.45 -4.41
C LEU A 36 4.63 -9.81 -4.83
N GLN A 37 4.83 -11.00 -5.39
CA GLN A 37 6.13 -11.46 -5.88
C GLN A 37 6.73 -10.52 -6.95
N GLU A 38 5.94 -10.08 -7.93
CA GLU A 38 6.42 -9.27 -9.05
C GLU A 38 6.84 -7.88 -8.55
N THR A 39 6.05 -7.31 -7.65
CA THR A 39 6.36 -6.08 -6.92
C THR A 39 7.68 -6.21 -6.15
N LEU A 40 7.85 -7.28 -5.36
CA LEU A 40 9.05 -7.49 -4.56
C LEU A 40 10.28 -7.77 -5.42
N ALA A 41 10.14 -8.58 -6.47
CA ALA A 41 11.22 -8.89 -7.41
C ALA A 41 11.74 -7.61 -8.12
N ALA A 42 10.83 -6.75 -8.55
CA ALA A 42 11.19 -5.46 -9.15
C ALA A 42 11.88 -4.52 -8.14
N SER A 43 11.48 -4.59 -6.86
CA SER A 43 12.02 -3.74 -5.80
C SER A 43 13.37 -4.22 -5.26
N ALA A 44 13.63 -5.53 -5.30
CA ALA A 44 14.86 -6.14 -4.77
C ALA A 44 16.15 -5.63 -5.45
N GLN A 45 16.03 -5.06 -6.66
CA GLN A 45 17.16 -4.53 -7.43
C GLN A 45 17.52 -3.08 -7.07
N ALA A 46 16.64 -2.36 -6.36
CA ALA A 46 16.78 -0.91 -6.16
C ALA A 46 17.64 -0.52 -4.94
N GLY A 47 17.88 -1.45 -4.00
CA GLY A 47 18.48 -1.15 -2.70
C GLY A 47 17.51 -0.42 -1.75
N PRO A 48 18.01 0.16 -0.64
CA PRO A 48 17.18 0.91 0.29
C PRO A 48 16.70 2.23 -0.32
N ILE A 49 15.42 2.55 -0.08
CA ILE A 49 14.73 3.71 -0.65
C ILE A 49 14.20 4.57 0.48
N SER A 50 14.54 5.85 0.45
CA SER A 50 14.00 6.85 1.36
C SER A 50 12.73 7.49 0.83
N TRP A 51 11.86 7.83 1.77
CA TRP A 51 10.61 8.52 1.56
C TRP A 51 10.52 9.70 2.54
N SER A 52 10.04 10.83 2.05
CA SER A 52 9.64 11.96 2.88
C SER A 52 8.15 11.88 3.17
N ILE A 53 7.77 11.98 4.44
CA ILE A 53 6.37 11.99 4.87
C ILE A 53 6.00 13.43 5.21
N THR A 54 4.96 13.93 4.55
CA THR A 54 4.44 15.28 4.72
C THR A 54 2.94 15.24 4.98
N GLU A 55 2.44 16.25 5.69
CA GLU A 55 1.03 16.57 5.81
C GLU A 55 0.65 17.53 4.67
N ILE A 56 -0.38 17.20 3.89
CA ILE A 56 -0.97 18.14 2.94
C ILE A 56 -1.86 19.10 3.71
N VAL A 57 -1.48 20.38 3.72
CA VAL A 57 -2.28 21.46 4.31
C VAL A 57 -3.40 21.82 3.34
N ASP A 58 -4.63 21.79 3.81
CA ASP A 58 -5.86 22.08 3.05
C ASP A 58 -5.96 21.29 1.71
N PRO A 59 -6.22 19.97 1.76
CA PRO A 59 -6.28 19.13 0.56
C PRO A 59 -7.37 19.55 -0.44
N ASP A 60 -8.40 20.27 0.02
CA ASP A 60 -9.52 20.74 -0.79
C ASP A 60 -9.28 22.14 -1.39
N LYS A 61 -8.15 22.78 -1.09
CA LYS A 61 -7.82 24.10 -1.64
C LYS A 61 -7.68 23.99 -3.16
N PRO A 62 -8.46 24.77 -3.95
CA PRO A 62 -8.30 24.77 -5.39
C PRO A 62 -6.92 25.33 -5.73
N LEU A 63 -6.08 24.50 -6.34
CA LEU A 63 -4.75 24.91 -6.79
C LEU A 63 -4.90 25.81 -8.03
N LYS A 64 -4.21 26.96 -8.02
CA LYS A 64 -3.99 27.73 -9.24
C LYS A 64 -3.00 27.01 -10.14
N GLU A 65 -3.02 27.32 -11.43
CA GLU A 65 -2.07 26.75 -12.39
C GLU A 65 -0.63 27.04 -11.95
N GLY A 66 0.16 25.98 -11.75
CA GLY A 66 1.54 26.05 -11.26
C GLY A 66 1.71 26.13 -9.74
N GLU A 67 0.64 26.22 -8.95
CA GLU A 67 0.70 26.15 -7.49
C GLU A 67 0.81 24.69 -7.02
N THR A 68 1.72 24.41 -6.11
CA THR A 68 1.82 23.11 -5.43
C THR A 68 1.07 23.16 -4.09
N LEU A 69 0.49 22.03 -3.68
CA LEU A 69 -0.07 21.90 -2.34
C LEU A 69 1.00 22.24 -1.29
N GLU A 70 0.59 23.00 -0.27
CA GLU A 70 1.46 23.26 0.86
C GLU A 70 1.63 21.96 1.65
N GLU A 71 2.88 21.57 1.88
CA GLU A 71 3.24 20.31 2.52
C GLU A 71 4.13 20.59 3.72
N LYS A 72 3.69 20.11 4.89
CA LYS A 72 4.44 20.25 6.14
C LYS A 72 5.18 18.94 6.45
N PRO A 73 6.50 18.96 6.72
CA PRO A 73 7.24 17.74 7.02
C PRO A 73 6.77 17.12 8.34
N LEU A 74 6.53 15.80 8.32
CA LEU A 74 6.15 15.00 9.48
C LEU A 74 7.19 13.94 9.83
N GLY A 75 7.98 13.48 8.86
CA GLY A 75 9.01 12.48 9.11
C GLY A 75 9.52 11.81 7.85
N THR A 76 10.06 10.61 8.02
CA THR A 76 10.68 9.84 6.94
C THR A 76 10.31 8.37 7.01
N ALA A 77 10.42 7.68 5.88
CA ALA A 77 10.39 6.23 5.85
C ALA A 77 11.53 5.69 5.00
N VAL A 78 11.95 4.47 5.31
CA VAL A 78 12.91 3.69 4.53
C VAL A 78 12.29 2.35 4.22
N THR A 79 12.36 1.94 2.96
CA THR A 79 11.93 0.61 2.52
C THR A 79 13.08 -0.08 1.82
N GLU A 80 13.26 -1.37 2.10
CA GLU A 80 14.31 -2.18 1.52
C GLU A 80 13.76 -3.57 1.20
N VAL A 81 14.03 -4.05 -0.01
CA VAL A 81 13.69 -5.42 -0.39
C VAL A 81 14.97 -6.18 -0.68
N LYS A 82 15.13 -7.34 -0.04
CA LYS A 82 16.26 -8.26 -0.24
C LYS A 82 15.75 -9.62 -0.66
N LEU A 83 16.42 -10.23 -1.63
CA LEU A 83 16.25 -11.65 -1.93
C LEU A 83 17.30 -12.44 -1.14
N ASP A 84 16.85 -13.26 -0.19
CA ASP A 84 17.71 -14.24 0.46
C ASP A 84 17.95 -15.40 -0.50
N SER A 85 19.14 -15.42 -1.09
CA SER A 85 19.59 -16.47 -2.01
C SER A 85 19.58 -17.88 -1.42
N ARG A 86 19.70 -18.03 -0.09
CA ARG A 86 19.73 -19.36 0.56
C ARG A 86 18.33 -19.96 0.69
N THR A 87 17.36 -19.13 1.08
CA THR A 87 15.99 -19.58 1.35
C THR A 87 15.05 -19.37 0.18
N GLY A 88 15.46 -18.59 -0.84
CA GLY A 88 14.57 -18.17 -1.93
C GLY A 88 13.43 -17.29 -1.43
N ARG A 89 13.66 -16.45 -0.41
CA ARG A 89 12.63 -15.59 0.16
C ARG A 89 12.95 -14.14 -0.09
N TYR A 90 11.94 -13.38 -0.49
CA TYR A 90 11.97 -11.93 -0.44
C TYR A 90 11.71 -11.48 1.00
N ARG A 91 12.57 -10.61 1.51
CA ARG A 91 12.38 -9.87 2.75
C ARG A 91 12.13 -8.42 2.40
N LEU A 92 11.00 -7.89 2.83
CA LEU A 92 10.67 -6.47 2.76
C LEU A 92 10.77 -5.91 4.17
N ASP A 93 11.75 -5.07 4.39
CA ASP A 93 11.98 -4.32 5.62
C ASP A 93 11.52 -2.86 5.41
N GLN A 94 10.74 -2.34 6.35
CA GLN A 94 10.20 -0.98 6.31
C GLN A 94 10.39 -0.34 7.68
N GLN A 95 10.87 0.89 7.70
CA GLN A 95 11.04 1.69 8.90
C GLN A 95 10.41 3.04 8.64
N VAL A 96 9.59 3.50 9.55
CA VAL A 96 8.88 4.78 9.47
C VAL A 96 9.13 5.51 10.78
N HIS A 97 9.61 6.74 10.67
CA HIS A 97 9.82 7.63 11.80
C HIS A 97 9.03 8.91 11.54
N LEU A 98 8.09 9.24 12.42
CA LEU A 98 7.36 10.49 12.41
C LEU A 98 7.80 11.33 13.61
N ASP A 99 8.40 12.48 13.34
CA ASP A 99 8.74 13.49 14.35
C ASP A 99 7.48 14.08 15.00
N ARG A 100 6.36 14.01 14.27
CA ARG A 100 5.06 14.48 14.73
C ARG A 100 3.94 13.60 14.19
N PHE A 101 3.31 12.86 15.07
CA PHE A 101 2.13 12.06 14.82
C PHE A 101 0.89 12.96 14.87
N PHE A 102 0.41 13.38 13.70
CA PHE A 102 -0.74 14.29 13.58
C PHE A 102 -0.56 15.61 14.35
N ASN A 103 -1.66 16.25 14.74
CA ASN A 103 -1.64 17.45 15.56
C ASN A 103 -1.32 17.20 17.05
N THR A 104 -0.81 16.01 17.40
CA THR A 104 -0.63 15.60 18.81
C THR A 104 0.77 15.87 19.38
N GLY A 105 1.75 16.20 18.54
CA GLY A 105 3.13 16.46 18.99
C GLY A 105 3.92 15.22 19.41
N PHE A 106 3.31 14.03 19.40
CA PHE A 106 3.97 12.77 19.74
C PHE A 106 4.85 12.26 18.60
N THR A 107 5.87 11.48 18.92
CA THR A 107 6.68 10.77 17.93
C THR A 107 6.11 9.38 17.66
N LEU A 108 6.24 8.89 16.43
CA LEU A 108 5.87 7.51 16.08
C LEU A 108 7.04 6.83 15.40
N ASP A 109 7.51 5.74 16.01
CA ASP A 109 8.42 4.80 15.39
C ASP A 109 7.66 3.54 14.98
N LEU A 110 7.79 3.15 13.71
CA LEU A 110 7.17 1.95 13.17
C LEU A 110 8.20 1.15 12.38
N GLN A 111 8.27 -0.14 12.66
CA GLN A 111 9.11 -1.09 11.93
C GLN A 111 8.24 -2.24 11.45
N SER A 112 8.36 -2.61 10.19
CA SER A 112 7.64 -3.73 9.59
C SER A 112 8.62 -4.58 8.81
N ARG A 113 8.58 -5.89 9.03
CA ARG A 113 9.35 -6.89 8.29
C ARG A 113 8.40 -7.94 7.77
N SER A 114 8.41 -8.17 6.48
CA SER A 114 7.63 -9.24 5.86
C SER A 114 8.53 -10.18 5.06
N GLU A 115 8.29 -11.47 5.20
CA GLU A 115 8.96 -12.51 4.42
C GLU A 115 7.97 -13.18 3.48
N VAL A 116 8.34 -13.26 2.21
CA VAL A 116 7.49 -13.76 1.13
C VAL A 116 8.31 -14.76 0.31
N ASN A 117 7.76 -15.93 0.02
CA ASN A 117 8.47 -16.91 -0.79
C ASN A 117 8.47 -16.56 -2.30
N LEU A 118 9.20 -17.34 -3.11
CA LEU A 118 9.22 -17.16 -4.56
C LEU A 118 7.86 -17.29 -5.27
N PHE A 119 6.82 -17.79 -4.60
CA PHE A 119 5.47 -17.88 -5.16
C PHE A 119 4.59 -16.69 -4.76
N GLY A 120 5.17 -15.70 -4.09
CA GLY A 120 4.45 -14.54 -3.59
C GLY A 120 3.63 -14.81 -2.35
N ARG A 121 3.80 -15.96 -1.67
CA ARG A 121 3.08 -16.25 -0.42
C ARG A 121 3.81 -15.70 0.79
N LEU A 122 3.13 -14.87 1.56
CA LEU A 122 3.58 -14.43 2.88
C LEU A 122 3.91 -15.65 3.76
N GLN A 123 5.06 -15.60 4.42
CA GLN A 123 5.56 -16.60 5.35
C GLN A 123 5.52 -16.09 6.78
N GLU A 124 5.85 -14.82 6.96
CA GLU A 124 5.86 -14.16 8.25
C GLU A 124 5.74 -12.65 8.04
N LEU A 125 5.00 -11.99 8.91
CA LEU A 125 4.93 -10.54 9.03
C LEU A 125 5.20 -10.20 10.49
N HIS A 126 6.13 -9.30 10.72
CA HIS A 126 6.47 -8.79 12.02
C HIS A 126 6.36 -7.28 12.00
N PHE A 127 5.64 -6.72 12.96
CA PHE A 127 5.31 -5.30 13.01
C PHE A 127 5.54 -4.80 14.42
N ARG A 128 6.29 -3.71 14.54
CA ARG A 128 6.52 -3.01 15.79
C ARG A 128 6.12 -1.56 15.65
N ALA A 129 5.48 -1.01 16.66
CA ALA A 129 5.21 0.41 16.75
C ALA A 129 5.45 0.92 18.17
N ALA A 130 5.99 2.13 18.30
CA ALA A 130 6.25 2.76 19.58
C ALA A 130 5.84 4.25 19.53
N ILE A 131 5.21 4.71 20.63
CA ILE A 131 4.94 6.13 20.90
C ILE A 131 5.53 6.40 22.30
N PRO A 132 6.80 6.82 22.37
CA PRO A 132 7.53 6.97 23.63
C PRO A 132 6.83 7.85 24.66
N GLU A 133 6.20 8.95 24.22
CA GLU A 133 5.53 9.92 25.08
C GLU A 133 4.31 9.33 25.80
N LEU A 134 3.71 8.28 25.23
CA LEU A 134 2.59 7.56 25.82
C LEU A 134 3.03 6.27 26.54
N LEU A 135 4.34 6.00 26.60
CA LEU A 135 4.90 4.71 27.02
C LEU A 135 4.24 3.54 26.28
N PHE A 136 3.84 3.79 25.03
CA PHE A 136 3.12 2.84 24.22
C PHE A 136 4.09 2.05 23.36
N ASN A 137 3.96 0.72 23.40
CA ASN A 137 4.70 -0.19 22.53
C ASN A 137 3.79 -1.32 22.03
N CYS A 138 3.96 -1.68 20.77
CA CYS A 138 3.21 -2.71 20.08
C CYS A 138 4.18 -3.63 19.36
N ASP A 139 4.02 -4.94 19.53
CA ASP A 139 4.74 -5.97 18.78
C ASP A 139 3.71 -6.99 18.28
N VAL A 140 3.57 -7.10 16.96
CA VAL A 140 2.62 -7.97 16.29
C VAL A 140 3.38 -8.90 15.36
N THR A 141 3.13 -10.20 15.51
CA THR A 141 3.62 -11.25 14.63
C THR A 141 2.43 -11.91 13.94
N ALA A 142 2.53 -12.10 12.63
CA ALA A 142 1.52 -12.78 11.86
C ALA A 142 2.14 -13.86 10.99
N ARG A 143 1.57 -15.07 11.04
CA ARG A 143 2.06 -16.26 10.33
C ARG A 143 0.90 -16.98 9.64
N PRO A 144 1.11 -17.58 8.47
CA PRO A 144 0.10 -18.39 7.81
C PRO A 144 -0.37 -19.53 8.71
N ASP A 145 -1.68 -19.66 8.86
CA ASP A 145 -2.34 -20.78 9.55
C ASP A 145 -3.18 -21.54 8.52
N GLY A 146 -2.51 -22.41 7.76
CA GLY A 146 -3.11 -23.07 6.59
C GLY A 146 -3.17 -22.19 5.34
N PRO A 147 -4.00 -22.55 4.34
CA PRO A 147 -3.91 -21.99 3.00
C PRO A 147 -4.65 -20.65 2.81
N LYS A 148 -5.54 -20.26 3.73
CA LYS A 148 -6.43 -19.10 3.59
C LYS A 148 -6.58 -18.27 4.87
N GLN A 149 -5.72 -18.50 5.86
CA GLN A 149 -5.78 -17.79 7.12
C GLN A 149 -4.38 -17.35 7.56
N LEU A 150 -4.36 -16.26 8.31
CA LEU A 150 -3.20 -15.71 8.97
C LEU A 150 -3.51 -15.69 10.47
N SER A 151 -2.72 -16.40 11.27
CA SER A 151 -2.75 -16.25 12.73
C SER A 151 -1.93 -15.01 13.08
N VAL A 152 -2.55 -14.09 13.81
CA VAL A 152 -1.98 -12.81 14.23
C VAL A 152 -1.94 -12.78 15.74
N GLN A 153 -0.74 -12.61 16.29
CA GLN A 153 -0.49 -12.51 17.73
C GLN A 153 0.14 -11.14 18.00
N GLY A 154 -0.42 -10.40 18.95
CA GLY A 154 0.01 -9.05 19.29
C GLY A 154 0.20 -8.88 20.78
N THR A 155 1.27 -8.20 21.16
CA THR A 155 1.49 -7.69 22.50
C THR A 155 1.46 -6.17 22.45
N PHE A 156 0.59 -5.57 23.27
CA PHE A 156 0.42 -4.13 23.40
C PHE A 156 0.76 -3.74 24.83
N ARG A 157 1.58 -2.71 24.99
CA ARG A 157 1.90 -2.11 26.28
C ARG A 157 1.51 -0.65 26.23
N LEU A 158 0.75 -0.23 27.23
CA LEU A 158 0.42 1.18 27.46
C LEU A 158 0.71 1.44 28.94
N ASP A 159 1.68 2.30 29.21
CA ASP A 159 2.22 2.52 30.56
C ASP A 159 2.68 1.20 31.20
N LYS A 160 2.11 0.80 32.34
CA LYS A 160 2.47 -0.45 33.05
C LYS A 160 1.63 -1.65 32.64
N THR A 161 0.61 -1.45 31.83
CA THR A 161 -0.35 -2.50 31.49
C THR A 161 0.09 -3.22 30.22
N LYS A 162 0.20 -4.55 30.29
CA LYS A 162 0.46 -5.41 29.15
C LYS A 162 -0.82 -6.12 28.74
N HIS A 163 -1.15 -6.04 27.46
CA HIS A 163 -2.26 -6.75 26.84
C HIS A 163 -1.73 -7.66 25.74
N GLU A 164 -2.25 -8.88 25.69
CA GLU A 164 -1.97 -9.84 24.62
C GLU A 164 -3.27 -10.13 23.89
N ALA A 165 -3.19 -10.21 22.57
CA ALA A 165 -4.33 -10.52 21.73
C ALA A 165 -3.91 -11.51 20.64
N GLU A 166 -4.80 -12.44 20.32
CA GLU A 166 -4.65 -13.35 19.20
C GLU A 166 -5.91 -13.25 18.32
N SER A 167 -5.72 -13.31 17.00
CA SER A 167 -6.80 -13.27 16.03
C SER A 167 -6.43 -14.08 14.80
N LYS A 168 -7.44 -14.62 14.11
CA LYS A 168 -7.28 -15.26 12.81
C LYS A 168 -7.95 -14.41 11.75
N ILE A 169 -7.22 -14.08 10.69
CA ILE A 169 -7.71 -13.24 9.60
C ILE A 169 -7.72 -14.06 8.31
N ALA A 170 -8.79 -13.95 7.53
CA ALA A 170 -8.83 -14.53 6.20
C ALA A 170 -7.80 -13.84 5.28
N TYR A 171 -6.84 -14.59 4.75
CA TYR A 171 -5.78 -14.09 3.88
C TYR A 171 -5.30 -15.19 2.94
N ASP A 172 -5.23 -14.90 1.64
CA ASP A 172 -4.88 -15.90 0.63
C ASP A 172 -3.37 -16.12 0.45
N GLY A 173 -2.55 -15.35 1.17
CA GLY A 173 -1.10 -15.42 1.13
C GLY A 173 -0.46 -14.60 0.01
N THR A 174 -1.16 -14.36 -1.10
CA THR A 174 -0.60 -13.83 -2.35
C THR A 174 -0.98 -12.40 -2.66
N ASP A 175 -2.00 -11.89 -1.97
CA ASP A 175 -2.49 -10.54 -2.13
C ASP A 175 -1.50 -9.49 -1.61
N LEU A 176 -1.43 -8.39 -2.35
CA LEU A 176 -0.67 -7.21 -1.96
C LEU A 176 -1.34 -6.52 -0.76
N ILE A 177 -0.71 -6.60 0.41
CA ILE A 177 -1.19 -5.88 1.59
C ILE A 177 -0.87 -4.39 1.42
N LEU A 178 -1.89 -3.58 1.24
CA LEU A 178 -1.75 -2.13 1.17
C LEU A 178 -1.70 -1.55 2.59
N SER A 179 -0.84 -0.54 2.78
CA SER A 179 -0.71 0.17 4.04
C SER A 179 -0.53 1.66 3.82
N SER A 180 -1.21 2.46 4.64
CA SER A 180 -1.22 3.92 4.56
C SER A 180 0.14 4.55 4.90
N LEU A 181 0.96 3.91 5.73
CA LEU A 181 2.26 4.41 6.18
C LEU A 181 3.46 3.66 5.60
N CYS A 182 3.24 2.52 4.95
CA CYS A 182 4.30 1.65 4.48
C CYS A 182 4.28 1.57 2.95
N PRO A 183 4.89 2.53 2.23
CA PRO A 183 4.84 2.59 0.77
C PRO A 183 5.58 1.41 0.14
N LEU A 184 5.17 1.06 -1.07
CA LEU A 184 5.86 0.09 -1.92
C LEU A 184 6.77 0.83 -2.91
N ASP A 185 7.89 0.23 -3.30
CA ASP A 185 8.82 0.82 -4.27
C ASP A 185 8.25 0.81 -5.69
N ARG A 186 7.70 -0.33 -6.11
CA ARG A 186 7.21 -0.55 -7.48
C ARG A 186 5.88 -1.27 -7.49
N MET A 187 5.10 -1.05 -8.56
CA MET A 187 3.89 -1.78 -8.88
C MET A 187 3.87 -2.04 -10.40
N PRO A 188 4.64 -3.02 -10.90
CA PRO A 188 4.72 -3.32 -12.32
C PRO A 188 3.40 -3.93 -12.85
N GLY A 189 3.20 -3.85 -14.17
CA GLY A 189 2.09 -4.54 -14.84
C GLY A 189 0.72 -3.90 -14.67
N LEU A 190 0.63 -2.73 -14.05
CA LEU A 190 -0.63 -1.98 -13.92
C LEU A 190 -1.15 -1.53 -15.29
N LYS A 191 -2.48 -1.57 -15.44
CA LYS A 191 -3.18 -1.09 -16.64
C LYS A 191 -4.26 -0.08 -16.27
N PRO A 192 -4.53 0.94 -17.11
CA PRO A 192 -5.66 1.84 -16.91
C PRO A 192 -6.99 1.07 -16.78
N GLY A 193 -7.85 1.49 -15.86
CA GLY A 193 -9.17 0.89 -15.62
C GLY A 193 -9.15 -0.47 -14.91
N GLN A 194 -7.98 -1.01 -14.55
CA GLN A 194 -7.85 -2.28 -13.83
C GLN A 194 -8.49 -2.21 -12.44
N ARG A 195 -9.17 -3.28 -12.01
CA ARG A 195 -9.81 -3.37 -10.69
C ARG A 195 -9.51 -4.69 -9.99
N TRP A 196 -9.31 -4.64 -8.68
CA TRP A 196 -9.19 -5.84 -7.85
C TRP A 196 -9.68 -5.58 -6.43
N LYS A 197 -9.73 -6.63 -5.62
CA LYS A 197 -9.96 -6.53 -4.17
C LYS A 197 -8.72 -7.01 -3.45
N THR A 198 -8.33 -6.32 -2.38
CA THR A 198 -7.18 -6.72 -1.57
C THR A 198 -7.40 -6.34 -0.10
N PRO A 199 -6.86 -7.10 0.87
CA PRO A 199 -6.82 -6.64 2.25
C PRO A 199 -5.98 -5.36 2.38
N MET A 200 -6.47 -4.42 3.19
CA MET A 200 -5.73 -3.21 3.56
C MET A 200 -5.51 -3.22 5.08
N VAL A 201 -4.30 -2.86 5.49
CA VAL A 201 -3.90 -2.73 6.89
C VAL A 201 -3.63 -1.27 7.17
N ASP A 202 -4.51 -0.64 7.94
CA ASP A 202 -4.26 0.66 8.53
C ASP A 202 -3.65 0.46 9.93
N PRO A 203 -2.33 0.62 10.10
CA PRO A 203 -1.69 0.44 11.40
C PRO A 203 -2.18 1.48 12.41
N VAL A 204 -2.47 2.71 11.99
CA VAL A 204 -2.95 3.77 12.88
C VAL A 204 -4.32 3.43 13.43
N GLU A 205 -5.25 3.03 12.56
CA GLU A 205 -6.58 2.63 13.01
C GLU A 205 -6.52 1.43 13.97
N SER A 206 -5.64 0.47 13.69
CA SER A 206 -5.42 -0.68 14.57
C SER A 206 -4.99 -0.23 15.97
N LEU A 207 -4.02 0.67 16.05
CA LEU A 207 -3.50 1.23 17.30
C LEU A 207 -4.56 2.06 18.06
N MET A 208 -5.31 2.89 17.35
CA MET A 208 -6.30 3.79 17.96
C MET A 208 -7.56 3.03 18.42
N SER A 209 -8.05 2.08 17.62
CA SER A 209 -9.25 1.29 17.93
C SER A 209 -9.12 0.49 19.23
N GLN A 210 -7.91 0.05 19.56
CA GLN A 210 -7.63 -0.73 20.78
C GLN A 210 -7.35 0.16 21.99
N SER A 211 -6.78 1.35 21.78
CA SER A 211 -6.40 2.25 22.87
C SER A 211 -7.60 2.98 23.49
N PHE A 212 -8.63 3.30 22.70
CA PHE A 212 -9.74 4.17 23.15
C PHE A 212 -11.04 3.44 23.49
N ASN A 213 -11.28 2.24 22.98
CA ASN A 213 -12.51 1.48 23.28
C ASN A 213 -12.29 0.51 24.46
N GLN A 214 -12.15 1.05 25.68
CA GLN A 214 -12.02 0.28 26.92
C GLN A 214 -13.26 -0.56 27.29
N GLN A 215 -14.39 -0.45 26.58
CA GLN A 215 -15.67 -1.04 27.01
C GLN A 215 -16.23 -2.18 26.15
N SER A 216 -15.54 -2.65 25.11
CA SER A 216 -15.93 -3.90 24.43
C SER A 216 -14.72 -4.67 23.93
N LEU A 217 -14.01 -5.29 24.88
CA LEU A 217 -12.88 -6.20 24.67
C LEU A 217 -13.25 -7.52 23.95
N LEU A 218 -14.51 -7.70 23.54
CA LEU A 218 -15.05 -8.95 22.97
C LEU A 218 -15.78 -8.76 21.63
N SER A 219 -15.42 -7.77 20.83
CA SER A 219 -15.84 -7.75 19.42
C SER A 219 -14.68 -8.07 18.48
N PRO A 220 -14.22 -9.35 18.39
CA PRO A 220 -13.21 -9.76 17.43
C PRO A 220 -13.89 -10.04 16.10
N GLU A 221 -14.50 -9.02 15.52
CA GLU A 221 -14.73 -9.02 14.09
C GLU A 221 -14.44 -7.62 13.57
N ILE A 222 -13.16 -7.24 13.69
CA ILE A 222 -12.59 -6.31 12.72
C ILE A 222 -12.55 -7.09 11.39
N SER A 223 -13.73 -7.37 10.84
CA SER A 223 -13.91 -7.71 9.44
C SER A 223 -13.35 -6.49 8.72
N ARG A 224 -12.10 -6.59 8.29
CA ARG A 224 -11.51 -5.61 7.38
C ARG A 224 -12.02 -6.02 6.02
N PRO A 225 -13.13 -5.43 5.52
CA PRO A 225 -13.63 -5.83 4.22
C PRO A 225 -12.51 -5.63 3.21
N ALA A 226 -12.36 -6.58 2.30
CA ALA A 226 -11.43 -6.44 1.20
C ALA A 226 -11.72 -5.10 0.49
N VAL A 227 -10.68 -4.29 0.33
CA VAL A 227 -10.78 -2.95 -0.24
C VAL A 227 -10.87 -3.08 -1.75
N ALA A 228 -11.84 -2.39 -2.33
CA ALA A 228 -11.92 -2.26 -3.78
C ALA A 228 -10.83 -1.30 -4.24
N VAL A 229 -9.92 -1.80 -5.07
CA VAL A 229 -8.85 -1.03 -5.67
C VAL A 229 -9.16 -0.83 -7.15
N ARG A 230 -8.95 0.38 -7.64
CA ARG A 230 -9.08 0.73 -9.06
C ARG A 230 -7.88 1.52 -9.54
N VAL A 231 -7.43 1.24 -10.76
CA VAL A 231 -6.52 2.12 -11.50
C VAL A 231 -7.39 3.06 -12.32
N TRP A 232 -7.13 4.36 -12.24
CA TRP A 232 -7.85 5.35 -13.03
C TRP A 232 -7.65 5.11 -14.54
N ASP A 233 -8.67 5.44 -15.34
CA ASP A 233 -8.65 5.25 -16.80
C ASP A 233 -7.68 6.22 -17.50
N GLN A 234 -7.49 7.41 -16.93
CA GLN A 234 -6.58 8.42 -17.44
C GLN A 234 -5.40 8.60 -16.48
N PRO A 235 -4.17 8.68 -16.99
CA PRO A 235 -3.03 8.99 -16.16
C PRO A 235 -3.11 10.42 -15.63
N GLN A 236 -2.59 10.61 -14.42
CA GLN A 236 -2.41 11.92 -13.82
C GLN A 236 -0.93 12.25 -13.83
N GLY A 237 -0.59 13.47 -14.27
CA GLY A 237 0.77 13.96 -14.17
C GLY A 237 1.08 14.50 -12.78
N ILE A 238 2.28 14.24 -12.30
CA ILE A 238 2.83 14.87 -11.10
C ILE A 238 4.16 15.53 -11.44
N ILE A 239 4.50 16.62 -10.74
CA ILE A 239 5.84 17.20 -10.82
C ILE A 239 6.76 16.41 -9.90
N TRP A 240 7.74 15.72 -10.47
CA TRP A 240 8.75 14.97 -9.74
C TRP A 240 10.13 15.36 -10.25
N LYS A 241 11.01 15.80 -9.35
CA LYS A 241 12.33 16.37 -9.70
C LYS A 241 12.27 17.55 -10.69
N GLY A 242 11.20 18.35 -10.63
CA GLY A 242 10.97 19.47 -11.54
C GLY A 242 10.48 19.06 -12.93
N GLU A 243 10.28 17.77 -13.18
CA GLU A 243 9.75 17.26 -14.45
C GLU A 243 8.32 16.77 -14.29
N PHE A 244 7.50 16.98 -15.33
CA PHE A 244 6.16 16.42 -15.39
C PHE A 244 6.23 14.93 -15.75
N VAL A 245 5.76 14.07 -14.84
CA VAL A 245 5.80 12.61 -15.01
C VAL A 245 4.38 12.03 -15.05
N PRO A 246 3.96 11.38 -16.16
CA PRO A 246 2.66 10.74 -16.24
C PRO A 246 2.61 9.48 -15.36
N CYS A 247 1.63 9.44 -14.47
CA CYS A 247 1.43 8.36 -13.51
C CYS A 247 0.05 7.71 -13.64
N LEU A 248 0.00 6.38 -13.51
CA LEU A 248 -1.23 5.68 -13.19
C LEU A 248 -1.57 5.95 -11.72
N VAL A 249 -2.83 6.26 -11.45
CA VAL A 249 -3.33 6.47 -10.09
C VAL A 249 -4.06 5.21 -9.64
N VAL A 250 -3.47 4.51 -8.68
CA VAL A 250 -4.11 3.38 -7.99
C VAL A 250 -4.85 3.93 -6.78
N GLU A 251 -6.16 3.79 -6.77
CA GLU A 251 -7.02 4.29 -5.70
C GLU A 251 -7.66 3.12 -4.95
N ALA A 252 -7.53 3.14 -3.63
CA ALA A 252 -8.15 2.21 -2.70
C ALA A 252 -9.08 3.01 -1.76
N VAL A 253 -10.35 2.60 -1.65
CA VAL A 253 -11.35 3.30 -0.83
C VAL A 253 -11.93 2.34 0.21
N GLN A 254 -11.78 2.68 1.49
CA GLN A 254 -12.28 1.88 2.60
C GLN A 254 -12.87 2.79 3.68
N GLY A 255 -14.12 2.53 4.08
CA GLY A 255 -14.74 3.22 5.22
C GLY A 255 -14.76 4.74 5.11
N GLY A 256 -14.94 5.29 3.91
CA GLY A 256 -14.92 6.74 3.66
C GLY A 256 -13.52 7.36 3.59
N ARG A 257 -12.46 6.59 3.82
CA ARG A 257 -11.07 7.00 3.60
C ARG A 257 -10.59 6.56 2.23
N SER A 258 -9.74 7.39 1.63
CA SER A 258 -9.09 7.07 0.36
C SER A 258 -7.57 7.04 0.50
N MET A 259 -6.97 6.10 -0.22
CA MET A 259 -5.53 6.05 -0.46
C MET A 259 -5.30 6.07 -1.96
N LYS A 260 -4.35 6.89 -2.42
CA LYS A 260 -3.92 6.97 -3.81
C LYS A 260 -2.43 6.70 -3.91
N ILE A 261 -2.03 5.90 -4.89
CA ILE A 261 -0.63 5.60 -5.19
C ILE A 261 -0.37 6.03 -6.64
N TYR A 262 0.64 6.88 -6.81
CA TYR A 262 1.04 7.44 -8.10
C TYR A 262 2.21 6.62 -8.64
N VAL A 263 1.92 5.85 -9.68
CA VAL A 263 2.83 4.88 -10.27
C VAL A 263 3.24 5.32 -11.67
N ARG A 264 4.53 5.56 -11.90
CA ARG A 264 5.06 5.99 -13.19
C ARG A 264 4.78 4.93 -14.27
N GLN A 265 4.20 5.36 -15.39
CA GLN A 265 3.77 4.46 -16.47
C GLN A 265 4.90 3.66 -17.12
N SER A 266 6.09 4.25 -17.24
CA SER A 266 7.19 3.66 -18.02
C SER A 266 7.78 2.39 -17.39
N ASP A 267 7.80 2.31 -16.05
CA ASP A 267 8.54 1.26 -15.34
C ASP A 267 7.89 0.79 -14.02
N GLY A 268 6.67 1.25 -13.74
CA GLY A 268 5.94 0.88 -12.53
C GLY A 268 6.52 1.47 -11.24
N LEU A 269 7.38 2.49 -11.30
CA LEU A 269 7.97 3.10 -10.11
C LEU A 269 6.93 3.90 -9.32
N VAL A 270 6.81 3.63 -8.02
CA VAL A 270 5.97 4.44 -7.12
C VAL A 270 6.72 5.71 -6.79
N LEU A 271 6.11 6.85 -7.11
CA LEU A 271 6.68 8.18 -6.88
C LEU A 271 6.09 8.86 -5.66
N ARG A 272 4.79 8.63 -5.42
CA ARG A 272 4.05 9.26 -4.34
C ARG A 272 2.90 8.36 -3.89
N GLN A 273 2.59 8.40 -2.61
CA GLN A 273 1.39 7.83 -2.02
C GLN A 273 0.70 8.92 -1.21
N THR A 274 -0.62 8.99 -1.26
CA THR A 274 -1.41 9.85 -0.39
C THR A 274 -2.44 9.03 0.35
N ALA A 275 -2.62 9.25 1.65
CA ALA A 275 -3.59 8.53 2.46
C ALA A 275 -4.32 9.49 3.39
N GLN A 276 -5.64 9.37 3.44
CA GLN A 276 -6.44 10.03 4.47
C GLN A 276 -6.41 9.19 5.74
N LEU A 277 -5.93 9.78 6.83
CA LEU A 277 -5.83 9.18 8.15
C LEU A 277 -6.73 9.91 9.15
N GLY A 278 -7.09 9.20 10.22
CA GLY A 278 -7.90 9.74 11.31
C GLY A 278 -9.40 9.56 11.09
N ALA A 279 -10.13 9.29 12.18
CA ALA A 279 -11.59 9.19 12.18
C ALA A 279 -12.27 10.53 12.52
N LEU A 280 -11.63 11.36 13.34
CA LEU A 280 -12.20 12.59 13.88
C LEU A 280 -11.73 13.85 13.14
N THR A 281 -10.45 13.90 12.77
CA THR A 281 -9.86 14.99 11.99
C THR A 281 -9.09 14.37 10.81
N PRO A 282 -9.69 14.34 9.60
CA PRO A 282 -9.07 13.72 8.45
C PRO A 282 -7.78 14.48 8.12
N THR A 283 -6.64 13.83 8.35
CA THR A 283 -5.33 14.34 7.98
C THR A 283 -4.91 13.65 6.70
N THR A 284 -4.58 14.41 5.66
CA THR A 284 -4.09 13.82 4.41
C THR A 284 -2.57 13.79 4.43
N LEU A 285 -2.01 12.59 4.48
CA LEU A 285 -0.57 12.40 4.36
C LEU A 285 -0.17 12.25 2.90
N ALA A 286 1.02 12.75 2.57
CA ALA A 286 1.75 12.42 1.37
C ALA A 286 3.08 11.75 1.75
N ILE A 287 3.36 10.62 1.11
CA ILE A 287 4.62 9.90 1.22
C ILE A 287 5.27 9.97 -0.16
N THR A 288 6.29 10.80 -0.28
CA THR A 288 6.95 11.09 -1.56
C THR A 288 8.31 10.44 -1.58
N ARG A 289 8.63 9.76 -2.69
CA ARG A 289 9.93 9.11 -2.86
C ARG A 289 11.05 10.15 -2.91
N ASP A 290 12.07 10.00 -2.06
CA ASP A 290 13.25 10.85 -2.15
C ASP A 290 14.04 10.51 -3.42
N SER A 291 14.44 11.57 -4.10
CA SER A 291 15.24 11.55 -5.31
C SER A 291 16.72 11.26 -5.05
N ARG A 292 17.19 11.58 -3.84
CA ARG A 292 18.60 11.47 -3.47
C ARG A 292 18.93 10.01 -3.22
N LYS A 293 19.95 9.49 -3.91
CA LYS A 293 20.55 8.21 -3.51
C LYS A 293 20.98 8.36 -2.05
N LEU A 294 20.41 7.55 -1.17
CA LEU A 294 20.95 7.35 0.17
C LEU A 294 22.44 7.04 -0.01
N LYS A 295 23.33 7.95 0.44
CA LYS A 295 24.67 7.51 0.82
C LYS A 295 24.41 6.46 1.88
N THR A 296 24.90 5.23 1.65
CA THR A 296 24.72 4.07 2.52
C THR A 296 24.96 4.46 3.98
N SER A 297 23.89 4.88 4.65
CA SER A 297 23.87 5.09 6.07
C SER A 297 23.99 3.68 6.63
N LYS A 298 25.06 3.43 7.39
CA LYS A 298 25.20 2.18 8.13
C LYS A 298 23.98 2.08 9.05
N VAL A 299 22.95 1.37 8.62
CA VAL A 299 21.89 0.90 9.50
C VAL A 299 22.63 0.15 10.61
N PRO A 300 22.51 0.56 11.88
CA PRO A 300 23.19 -0.12 12.96
C PRO A 300 22.71 -1.58 12.96
N ALA A 301 23.64 -2.48 12.67
CA ALA A 301 23.43 -3.91 12.79
C ALA A 301 23.37 -4.23 14.29
N GLY A 302 22.18 -4.16 14.86
CA GLY A 302 21.96 -4.53 16.24
C GLY A 302 20.48 -4.49 16.54
N PHE A 303 19.83 -5.65 16.42
CA PHE A 303 18.84 -6.22 17.34
C PHE A 303 18.62 -7.69 16.97
#